data_AF-A0A671DMW1-F1
#
_entry.id   AF-A0A671DMW1-F1
#
_cell.length_a   1.000
_cell.length_b   1.000
_cell.length_c   1.000
_cell.angle_alpha   90.00
_cell.angle_beta   90.00
_cell.angle_gamma   90.00
#
_symmetry.space_group_name_H-M   'P 1'
#
loop_
_entity.id
_entity.type
_entity.pdbx_description
1 polymer ?
#
loop_
_entity_poly.entity_id
_entity_poly.type
_entity_poly.pdbx_seq_one_letter_code
_entity_poly.pdbx_strand_id
1 'polypeptide(L)'
;MESNQKSSFQEIPKLNEELLSKQKQLEKIESGELGLNKVWINITEMNKQISLLNSAVNHLRANVKSAADLISLPATVEGLQKSVASIGNTLNSVHLAVEAIQKTVDEHKKAVELLQLQSDMNQHALKETSGSNQVIPSPSAPSELDNKTRNENLKQMGDRAATLKRESLHQVTNRTDTGKTQNIKKEDSSDAQVSKLREKLQLISALTNKPESNRPPETAHEEQVQSFTSKPSALPKFPPSLGDHIEKATQLRPISLPGISNIGDLQDLFHKTGQNMDGKLTYQEIWNLLGSAMPEPERLREFDADGDGRYSFLELRVALGV
;
A
#
# COMPACT_ATOMS: atom_id res chain seq x y z
N MET A 1 64.26 -70.21 -22.35
CA MET A 1 64.16 -68.73 -22.35
C MET A 1 63.27 -68.18 -23.48
N GLU A 2 62.38 -68.97 -24.11
CA GLU A 2 61.61 -68.53 -25.32
C GLU A 2 60.11 -68.24 -25.08
N SER A 3 59.58 -68.36 -23.86
CA SER A 3 58.13 -68.15 -23.62
C SER A 3 57.69 -66.68 -23.58
N ASN A 4 58.62 -65.73 -23.40
CA ASN A 4 58.27 -64.32 -23.24
C ASN A 4 58.13 -63.56 -24.58
N GLN A 5 58.68 -64.05 -25.70
CA GLN A 5 58.57 -63.35 -26.99
C GLN A 5 57.23 -63.56 -27.71
N LYS A 6 56.54 -64.69 -27.48
CA LYS A 6 55.21 -64.95 -28.07
C LYS A 6 54.08 -64.14 -27.44
N SER A 7 54.24 -63.73 -26.17
CA SER A 7 53.26 -62.87 -25.48
C SER A 7 53.20 -61.47 -26.08
N SER A 8 54.36 -60.90 -26.42
CA SER A 8 54.51 -59.54 -26.96
C SER A 8 53.81 -59.34 -28.32
N PHE A 9 53.80 -60.36 -29.19
CA PHE A 9 53.15 -60.26 -30.51
C PHE A 9 51.62 -60.18 -30.45
N GLN A 10 51.00 -60.72 -29.40
CA GLN A 10 49.54 -60.67 -29.22
C GLN A 10 49.09 -59.48 -28.37
N GLU A 11 50.02 -58.85 -27.67
CA GLU A 11 49.78 -57.71 -26.79
C GLU A 11 49.74 -56.38 -27.55
N ILE A 12 50.56 -56.22 -28.60
CA ILE A 12 50.59 -55.02 -29.44
C ILE A 12 49.23 -54.75 -30.14
N PRO A 13 48.56 -55.75 -30.77
CA PRO A 13 47.23 -55.53 -31.35
C PRO A 13 46.16 -55.16 -30.33
N LYS A 14 46.22 -55.75 -29.12
CA LYS A 14 45.29 -55.44 -28.02
C LYS A 14 45.47 -54.02 -27.50
N LEU A 15 46.71 -53.58 -27.32
CA LEU A 15 47.02 -52.20 -26.93
C LEU A 15 46.52 -51.19 -27.97
N ASN A 16 46.63 -51.52 -29.26
CA ASN A 16 46.14 -50.67 -30.34
C ASN A 16 44.60 -50.58 -30.33
N GLU A 17 43.90 -51.70 -30.10
CA GLU A 17 42.45 -51.71 -29.95
C GLU A 17 41.98 -50.91 -28.72
N GLU A 18 42.68 -51.04 -27.59
CA GLU A 18 42.41 -50.25 -26.39
C GLU A 18 42.65 -48.74 -26.63
N LEU A 19 43.74 -48.38 -27.31
CA LEU A 19 44.06 -46.99 -27.64
C LEU A 19 43.00 -46.38 -28.55
N LEU A 20 42.53 -47.12 -29.56
CA LEU A 20 41.45 -46.68 -30.46
C LEU A 20 40.13 -46.49 -29.70
N SER A 21 39.83 -47.38 -28.74
CA SER A 21 38.66 -47.25 -27.87
C SER A 21 38.75 -46.00 -26.99
N LYS A 22 39.91 -45.72 -26.38
CA LYS A 22 40.13 -44.49 -25.59
C LYS A 22 40.06 -43.23 -26.45
N GLN A 23 40.60 -43.25 -27.67
CA GLN A 23 40.51 -42.16 -28.64
C GLN A 23 39.03 -41.81 -28.92
N LYS A 24 38.21 -42.82 -29.19
CA LYS A 24 36.78 -42.66 -29.45
C LYS A 24 36.01 -42.15 -28.22
N GLN A 25 36.41 -42.56 -27.02
CA GLN A 25 35.84 -42.01 -25.77
C GLN A 25 36.20 -40.53 -25.59
N LEU A 26 37.45 -40.14 -25.86
CA LEU A 26 37.89 -38.74 -25.81
C LEU A 26 37.13 -37.88 -26.81
N GLU A 27 36.94 -38.37 -28.04
CA GLU A 27 36.13 -37.68 -29.06
C GLU A 27 34.68 -37.48 -28.58
N LYS A 28 34.08 -38.49 -27.92
CA LYS A 28 32.73 -38.37 -27.33
C LYS A 28 32.68 -37.32 -26.19
N ILE A 29 33.76 -37.12 -25.45
CA ILE A 29 33.88 -36.11 -24.38
C ILE A 29 34.18 -34.71 -24.95
N GLU A 30 34.81 -34.63 -26.12
CA GLU A 30 35.16 -33.37 -26.76
C GLU A 30 34.01 -32.83 -27.62
N SER A 31 33.39 -33.68 -28.45
CA SER A 31 32.42 -33.29 -29.47
C SER A 31 31.04 -33.97 -29.34
N GLY A 32 30.91 -34.97 -28.47
CA GLY A 32 29.65 -35.71 -28.28
C GLY A 32 28.59 -34.94 -27.48
N GLU A 33 27.41 -35.55 -27.32
CA GLU A 33 26.27 -34.96 -26.58
C GLU A 33 26.55 -34.68 -25.10
N LEU A 34 27.50 -35.41 -24.51
CA LEU A 34 28.01 -35.18 -23.14
C LEU A 34 29.28 -34.32 -23.14
N GLY A 35 29.63 -33.74 -24.29
CA GLY A 35 30.87 -33.03 -24.47
C GLY A 35 30.89 -31.72 -23.69
N LEU A 36 32.09 -31.29 -23.30
CA LEU A 36 32.30 -30.10 -22.46
C LEU A 36 31.62 -28.85 -23.03
N ASN A 37 31.60 -28.69 -24.36
CA ASN A 37 30.91 -27.59 -25.02
C ASN A 37 29.40 -27.60 -24.77
N LYS A 38 28.75 -28.77 -24.83
CA LYS A 38 27.31 -28.89 -24.56
C LYS A 38 26.99 -28.60 -23.10
N VAL A 39 27.81 -29.09 -22.18
CA VAL A 39 27.71 -28.77 -20.75
C VAL A 39 27.84 -27.26 -20.53
N TRP A 40 28.80 -26.61 -21.19
CA TRP A 40 29.03 -25.17 -21.06
C TRP A 40 27.86 -24.34 -21.61
N ILE A 41 27.28 -24.73 -22.76
CA ILE A 41 26.06 -24.12 -23.31
C ILE A 41 24.90 -24.27 -22.32
N ASN A 42 24.69 -25.47 -21.76
CA ASN A 42 23.62 -25.71 -20.80
C ASN A 42 23.82 -24.88 -19.52
N ILE A 43 25.04 -24.80 -18.98
CA ILE A 43 25.36 -23.95 -17.82
C ILE A 43 25.07 -22.48 -18.12
N THR A 44 25.46 -22.00 -19.30
CA THR A 44 25.21 -20.62 -19.72
C THR A 44 23.72 -20.34 -19.81
N GLU A 45 22.95 -21.27 -20.37
CA GLU A 45 21.50 -21.13 -20.48
C GLU A 45 20.81 -21.16 -19.11
N MET A 46 21.19 -22.09 -18.23
CA MET A 46 20.71 -22.11 -16.84
C MET A 46 21.00 -20.80 -16.12
N ASN A 47 22.19 -20.21 -16.31
CA ASN A 47 22.52 -18.90 -15.71
C ASN A 47 21.64 -17.76 -16.24
N LYS A 48 21.24 -17.78 -17.51
CA LYS A 48 20.26 -16.81 -18.05
C LYS A 48 18.89 -17.00 -17.41
N GLN A 49 18.45 -18.25 -17.27
CA GLN A 49 17.17 -18.57 -16.61
C GLN A 49 17.18 -18.12 -15.14
N ILE A 50 18.28 -18.34 -14.40
CA ILE A 50 18.45 -17.85 -13.02
C ILE A 50 18.36 -16.32 -12.97
N SER A 51 18.95 -15.63 -13.95
CA SER A 51 18.88 -14.16 -14.01
C SER A 51 17.46 -13.64 -14.27
N LEU A 52 16.73 -14.30 -15.19
CA LEU A 52 15.31 -14.02 -15.45
C LEU A 52 14.44 -14.28 -14.21
N LEU A 53 14.67 -15.41 -13.52
CA LEU A 53 13.98 -15.77 -12.29
C LEU A 53 14.23 -14.73 -11.20
N ASN A 54 15.48 -14.28 -11.02
CA ASN A 54 15.81 -13.25 -10.03
C ASN A 54 15.10 -11.91 -10.33
N SER A 55 14.99 -11.54 -11.61
CA SER A 55 14.21 -10.37 -12.03
C SER A 55 12.73 -10.53 -11.68
N ALA A 56 12.13 -11.69 -12.00
CA ALA A 56 10.73 -11.98 -11.68
C ALA A 56 10.46 -11.95 -10.17
N VAL A 57 11.36 -12.51 -9.36
CA VAL A 57 11.27 -12.46 -7.89
C VAL A 57 11.32 -11.03 -7.38
N ASN A 58 12.20 -10.18 -7.93
CA ASN A 58 12.27 -8.77 -7.55
C ASN A 58 10.99 -8.02 -7.91
N HIS A 59 10.42 -8.27 -9.10
CA HIS A 59 9.12 -7.71 -9.48
C HIS A 59 7.99 -8.15 -8.55
N LEU A 60 7.91 -9.45 -8.22
CA LEU A 60 6.93 -9.97 -7.27
C LEU A 60 7.09 -9.34 -5.88
N ARG A 61 8.33 -9.19 -5.40
CA ARG A 61 8.63 -8.54 -4.12
C ARG A 61 8.15 -7.08 -4.10
N ALA A 62 8.37 -6.35 -5.19
CA ALA A 62 7.86 -4.98 -5.32
C ALA A 62 6.33 -4.95 -5.29
N ASN A 63 5.68 -5.84 -6.04
CA ASN A 63 4.22 -5.94 -6.09
C ASN A 63 3.61 -6.31 -4.74
N VAL A 64 4.20 -7.25 -4.00
CA VAL A 64 3.75 -7.62 -2.65
C VAL A 64 3.88 -6.43 -1.69
N LYS A 65 4.95 -5.64 -1.80
CA LYS A 65 5.12 -4.43 -1.00
C LYS A 65 4.05 -3.38 -1.31
N SER A 66 3.75 -3.15 -2.59
CA SER A 66 2.65 -2.25 -2.99
C SER A 66 1.27 -2.77 -2.57
N ALA A 67 1.05 -4.09 -2.59
CA ALA A 67 -0.17 -4.69 -2.10
C ALA A 67 -0.32 -4.53 -0.57
N ALA A 68 0.78 -4.58 0.19
CA ALA A 68 0.74 -4.31 1.62
C ALA A 68 0.27 -2.87 1.92
N ASP A 69 0.67 -1.89 1.11
CA ASP A 69 0.18 -0.52 1.23
C ASP A 69 -1.34 -0.45 0.96
N LEU A 70 -1.86 -1.23 -0.01
CA LEU A 70 -3.31 -1.35 -0.26
C LEU A 70 -4.07 -1.95 0.92
N ILE A 71 -3.48 -2.92 1.64
CA ILE A 71 -4.07 -3.52 2.85
C ILE A 71 -4.16 -2.49 3.99
N SER A 72 -3.26 -1.52 4.04
CA SER A 72 -3.29 -0.43 5.04
C SER A 72 -4.26 0.70 4.69
N LEU A 73 -4.74 0.76 3.45
CA LEU A 73 -5.61 1.82 2.95
C LEU A 73 -6.92 1.95 3.76
N PRO A 74 -7.63 0.89 4.15
CA PRO A 74 -8.83 1.00 5.00
C PRO A 74 -8.57 1.75 6.31
N ALA A 75 -7.43 1.56 6.96
CA ALA A 75 -7.08 2.27 8.19
C ALA A 75 -6.87 3.77 7.94
N THR A 76 -6.24 4.13 6.82
CA THR A 76 -6.10 5.54 6.41
C THR A 76 -7.45 6.18 6.07
N VAL A 77 -8.34 5.43 5.41
CA VAL A 77 -9.70 5.86 5.10
C VAL A 77 -10.51 6.06 6.38
N GLU A 78 -10.40 5.16 7.35
CA GLU A 78 -11.06 5.30 8.65
C GLU A 78 -10.57 6.55 9.40
N GLY A 79 -9.26 6.80 9.40
CA GLY A 79 -8.68 8.03 9.96
C GLY A 79 -9.23 9.30 9.29
N LEU A 80 -9.34 9.29 7.96
CA LEU A 80 -9.91 10.39 7.19
C LEU A 80 -11.41 10.59 7.50
N GLN A 81 -12.18 9.50 7.59
CA GLN A 81 -13.61 9.55 7.95
C GLN A 81 -13.81 10.19 9.34
N LYS A 82 -12.99 9.83 10.33
CA LYS A 82 -13.02 10.47 11.67
C LYS A 82 -12.67 11.95 11.61
N SER A 83 -11.67 12.33 10.81
CA SER A 83 -11.30 13.73 10.60
C SER A 83 -12.44 14.53 9.96
N VAL A 84 -13.07 14.00 8.91
CA VAL A 84 -14.22 14.62 8.23
C VAL A 84 -15.40 14.79 9.18
N ALA A 85 -15.72 13.77 10.00
CA ALA A 85 -16.77 13.88 11.01
C ALA A 85 -16.46 14.98 12.05
N SER A 86 -15.20 15.06 12.50
CA SER A 86 -14.77 16.12 13.41
C SER A 86 -14.89 17.52 12.77
N ILE A 87 -14.51 17.67 11.50
CA ILE A 87 -14.66 18.94 10.77
C ILE A 87 -16.15 19.30 10.64
N GLY A 88 -17.02 18.32 10.34
CA GLY A 88 -18.47 18.52 10.30
C GLY A 88 -19.03 19.03 11.63
N ASN A 89 -18.59 18.47 12.76
CA ASN A 89 -19.00 18.91 14.09
C ASN A 89 -18.54 20.33 14.41
N THR A 90 -17.30 20.67 14.06
CA THR A 90 -16.76 22.04 14.22
C THR A 90 -17.54 23.02 13.35
N LEU A 91 -17.83 22.67 12.11
CA LEU A 91 -18.59 23.51 11.19
C LEU A 91 -20.01 23.77 11.71
N ASN A 92 -20.68 22.73 12.25
CA ASN A 92 -22.00 22.89 12.84
C ASN A 92 -21.97 23.81 14.09
N SER A 93 -20.95 23.68 14.93
CA SER A 93 -20.75 24.58 16.08
C SER A 93 -20.53 26.03 15.64
N VAL A 94 -19.72 26.26 14.61
CA VAL A 94 -19.51 27.59 14.03
C VAL A 94 -20.80 28.15 13.44
N HIS A 95 -21.59 27.33 12.74
CA HIS A 95 -22.88 27.74 12.19
C HIS A 95 -23.84 28.23 13.30
N LEU A 96 -23.98 27.46 14.38
CA LEU A 96 -24.79 27.85 15.54
C LEU A 96 -24.29 29.15 16.19
N ALA A 97 -22.97 29.32 16.31
CA ALA A 97 -22.39 30.54 16.85
C ALA A 97 -22.67 31.76 15.95
N VAL A 98 -22.59 31.60 14.63
CA VAL A 98 -22.94 32.66 13.66
C VAL A 98 -24.41 33.03 13.74
N GLU A 99 -25.30 32.05 13.86
CA GLU A 99 -26.74 32.29 14.01
C GLU A 99 -27.06 33.07 15.29
N ALA A 100 -26.41 32.69 16.41
CA ALA A 100 -26.53 33.42 17.66
C ALA A 100 -26.03 34.88 17.53
N ILE A 101 -24.88 35.09 16.89
CA ILE A 101 -24.34 36.44 16.63
C ILE A 101 -25.32 37.25 15.77
N GLN A 102 -25.83 36.66 14.69
CA GLN A 102 -26.76 37.33 13.80
C GLN A 102 -28.02 37.81 14.54
N LYS A 103 -28.57 36.96 15.41
CA LYS A 103 -29.71 37.34 16.26
C LYS A 103 -29.37 38.51 17.17
N THR A 104 -28.21 38.51 17.82
CA THR A 104 -27.78 39.62 18.69
C THR A 104 -27.56 40.92 17.92
N VAL A 105 -27.07 40.84 16.67
CA VAL A 105 -26.89 42.00 15.80
C VAL A 105 -28.25 42.60 15.41
N ASP A 106 -29.24 41.76 15.10
CA ASP A 106 -30.59 42.22 14.75
C ASP A 106 -31.29 42.88 15.95
N GLU A 107 -31.12 42.32 17.15
CA GLU A 107 -31.62 42.92 18.40
C GLU A 107 -30.95 44.29 18.67
N HIS A 108 -29.62 44.37 18.52
CA HIS A 108 -28.89 45.62 18.69
C HIS A 108 -29.30 46.67 17.66
N LYS A 109 -29.54 46.28 16.41
CA LYS A 109 -30.03 47.17 15.35
C LYS A 109 -31.37 47.80 15.73
N LYS A 110 -32.32 47.02 16.24
CA LYS A 110 -33.62 47.52 16.71
C LYS A 110 -33.48 48.47 17.91
N ALA A 111 -32.60 48.14 18.85
CA ALA A 111 -32.35 49.00 20.02
C ALA A 111 -31.76 50.36 19.62
N VAL A 112 -30.82 50.37 18.66
CA VAL A 112 -30.24 51.62 18.13
C VAL A 112 -31.31 52.46 17.43
N GLU A 113 -32.18 51.85 16.62
CA GLU A 113 -33.26 52.56 15.93
C GLU A 113 -34.27 53.19 16.93
N LEU A 114 -34.63 52.48 18.00
CA LEU A 114 -35.45 53.03 19.09
C LEU A 114 -34.78 54.22 19.78
N LEU A 115 -33.49 54.11 20.09
CA LEU A 115 -32.73 55.21 20.73
C LEU A 115 -32.58 56.42 19.81
N GLN A 116 -32.45 56.20 18.50
CA GLN A 116 -32.40 57.27 17.51
C GLN A 116 -33.73 58.02 17.44
N LEU A 117 -34.85 57.29 17.32
CA LEU A 117 -36.20 57.88 17.35
C LEU A 117 -36.45 58.71 18.61
N GLN A 118 -36.03 58.19 19.78
CA GLN A 118 -36.15 58.91 21.04
C GLN A 118 -35.27 60.17 21.08
N SER A 119 -34.06 60.12 20.52
CA SER A 119 -33.17 61.28 20.43
C SER A 119 -33.74 62.35 19.49
N ASP A 120 -34.34 61.97 18.36
CA ASP A 120 -34.96 62.89 17.42
C ASP A 120 -36.20 63.59 18.01
N MET A 121 -37.04 62.86 18.77
CA MET A 121 -38.15 63.46 19.53
C MET A 121 -37.66 64.49 20.55
N ASN A 122 -36.60 64.18 21.30
CA ASN A 122 -36.03 65.10 22.29
C ASN A 122 -35.40 66.35 21.63
N GLN A 123 -34.81 66.22 20.43
CA GLN A 123 -34.30 67.37 19.68
C GLN A 123 -35.42 68.27 19.15
N HIS A 124 -36.56 67.71 18.73
CA HIS A 124 -37.71 68.50 18.27
C HIS A 124 -38.37 69.27 19.42
N ALA A 125 -38.54 68.63 20.58
CA ALA A 125 -39.08 69.26 21.79
C ALA A 125 -38.23 70.45 22.25
N LEU A 126 -36.89 70.34 22.19
CA LEU A 126 -36.00 71.45 22.54
C LEU A 126 -36.10 72.63 21.55
N LYS A 127 -36.30 72.33 20.26
CA LYS A 127 -36.37 73.34 19.19
C LYS A 127 -37.69 74.13 19.20
N GLU A 128 -38.79 73.50 19.61
CA GLU A 128 -40.09 74.17 19.77
C GLU A 128 -40.15 75.09 21.00
N THR A 129 -39.34 74.82 22.03
CA THR A 129 -39.24 75.71 23.21
C THR A 129 -38.38 76.96 23.00
N SER A 130 -37.60 77.02 21.92
CA SER A 130 -36.61 78.10 21.70
C SER A 130 -37.10 79.21 20.76
N GLY A 131 -38.38 79.20 20.36
CA GLY A 131 -38.96 80.12 19.38
C GLY A 131 -39.71 81.34 19.92
N SER A 132 -39.72 81.62 21.24
CA SER A 132 -40.44 82.78 21.78
C SER A 132 -39.69 83.53 22.89
N ASN A 133 -39.15 84.69 22.50
CA ASN A 133 -39.00 85.97 23.24
C ASN A 133 -38.06 86.13 24.46
N GLN A 134 -36.96 86.86 24.22
CA GLN A 134 -36.49 88.12 24.85
C GLN A 134 -36.55 88.38 26.40
N VAL A 135 -35.35 88.67 26.97
CA VAL A 135 -34.95 89.70 27.98
C VAL A 135 -34.62 89.28 29.46
N ILE A 136 -33.30 89.12 29.74
CA ILE A 136 -32.37 89.52 30.89
C ILE A 136 -32.76 89.30 32.39
N PRO A 137 -31.82 89.27 33.40
CA PRO A 137 -30.64 88.43 33.72
C PRO A 137 -30.70 87.62 35.07
N SER A 138 -29.79 86.64 35.23
CA SER A 138 -29.31 85.85 36.41
C SER A 138 -29.46 86.43 37.86
N PRO A 139 -29.50 85.62 38.97
CA PRO A 139 -28.43 84.67 39.35
C PRO A 139 -28.74 83.40 40.21
N SER A 140 -27.74 82.52 40.28
CA SER A 140 -27.40 81.54 41.34
C SER A 140 -28.19 80.24 41.54
N ALA A 141 -27.52 79.11 41.26
CA ALA A 141 -27.26 77.94 42.14
C ALA A 141 -27.24 76.61 41.34
N PRO A 142 -26.25 75.71 41.58
CA PRO A 142 -26.12 74.47 40.84
C PRO A 142 -27.04 73.40 41.41
N SER A 143 -28.04 72.96 40.64
CA SER A 143 -28.87 71.81 40.99
C SER A 143 -28.30 70.53 40.37
N GLU A 144 -27.87 69.63 41.25
CA GLU A 144 -27.66 68.20 41.00
C GLU A 144 -28.93 67.55 40.43
N LEU A 145 -28.82 66.90 39.27
CA LEU A 145 -29.60 65.78 38.70
C LEU A 145 -29.26 65.80 37.20
N ASP A 146 -28.90 64.76 36.46
CA ASP A 146 -29.03 63.33 36.65
C ASP A 146 -28.08 62.68 35.63
N ASN A 147 -26.85 62.37 36.03
CA ASN A 147 -25.82 61.74 35.20
C ASN A 147 -25.46 60.32 35.68
N LYS A 148 -26.26 59.77 36.61
CA LYS A 148 -26.00 58.51 37.31
C LYS A 148 -26.67 57.27 36.69
N THR A 149 -27.56 57.46 35.71
CA THR A 149 -28.28 56.33 35.09
C THR A 149 -27.60 55.82 33.81
N ARG A 150 -26.82 56.66 33.13
CA ARG A 150 -26.21 56.32 31.82
C ARG A 150 -24.89 55.55 31.94
N ASN A 151 -24.21 55.64 33.08
CA ASN A 151 -22.94 54.98 33.40
C ASN A 151 -23.10 53.57 33.99
N GLU A 152 -24.22 53.27 34.64
CA GLU A 152 -24.53 51.93 35.19
C GLU A 152 -24.81 50.91 34.06
N ASN A 153 -25.54 51.29 33.01
CA ASN A 153 -25.87 50.37 31.91
C ASN A 153 -24.65 50.01 31.03
N LEU A 154 -23.71 50.95 30.84
CA LEU A 154 -22.49 50.69 30.08
C LEU A 154 -21.49 49.83 30.86
N LYS A 155 -21.43 49.97 32.20
CA LYS A 155 -20.64 49.06 33.06
C LYS A 155 -21.23 47.65 33.10
N GLN A 156 -22.55 47.52 33.21
CA GLN A 156 -23.23 46.22 33.27
C GLN A 156 -23.10 45.41 31.96
N MET A 157 -22.91 46.07 30.81
CA MET A 157 -22.65 45.42 29.52
C MET A 157 -21.18 44.99 29.37
N GLY A 158 -20.23 45.74 29.94
CA GLY A 158 -18.81 45.36 30.02
C GLY A 158 -18.57 44.10 30.87
N ASP A 159 -19.28 43.98 31.99
CA ASP A 159 -19.13 42.83 32.91
C ASP A 159 -19.79 41.55 32.36
N ARG A 160 -20.85 41.66 31.55
CA ARG A 160 -21.47 40.52 30.83
C ARG A 160 -20.62 40.02 29.66
N ALA A 161 -19.90 40.90 28.97
CA ALA A 161 -18.95 40.49 27.92
C ALA A 161 -17.68 39.84 28.49
N ALA A 162 -17.23 40.28 29.67
CA ALA A 162 -16.08 39.71 30.36
C ALA A 162 -16.37 38.33 30.99
N THR A 163 -17.60 38.09 31.47
CA THR A 163 -18.03 36.79 32.03
C THR A 163 -18.15 35.70 30.95
N LEU A 164 -18.66 36.02 29.75
CA LEU A 164 -18.74 35.07 28.63
C LEU A 164 -17.36 34.66 28.07
N LYS A 165 -16.38 35.57 28.04
CA LYS A 165 -15.00 35.22 27.67
C LYS A 165 -14.30 34.32 28.70
N ARG A 166 -14.69 34.42 29.98
CA ARG A 166 -14.11 33.61 31.06
C ARG A 166 -14.73 32.21 31.10
N GLU A 167 -16.03 32.09 30.85
CA GLU A 167 -16.74 30.82 30.82
C GLU A 167 -16.34 29.95 29.62
N SER A 168 -16.12 30.56 28.43
CA SER A 168 -15.59 29.85 27.26
C SER A 168 -14.13 29.37 27.42
N LEU A 169 -13.35 29.98 28.31
CA LEU A 169 -11.94 29.63 28.53
C LEU A 169 -11.75 28.57 29.63
N HIS A 170 -12.69 28.45 30.58
CA HIS A 170 -12.61 27.46 31.66
C HIS A 170 -13.20 26.08 31.31
N GLN A 171 -13.98 25.95 30.23
CA GLN A 171 -14.50 24.64 29.80
C GLN A 171 -13.50 23.83 28.94
N VAL A 172 -12.40 24.45 28.48
CA VAL A 172 -11.39 23.81 27.62
C VAL A 172 -10.23 23.16 28.41
N THR A 173 -10.13 23.36 29.73
CA THR A 173 -8.93 22.94 30.50
C THR A 173 -9.09 21.65 31.32
N ASN A 174 -10.27 21.03 31.37
CA ASN A 174 -10.46 19.79 32.13
C ASN A 174 -10.59 18.57 31.22
N ARG A 175 -9.44 17.99 30.82
CA ARG A 175 -9.18 16.53 30.73
C ARG A 175 -7.84 16.20 30.05
N THR A 176 -6.76 16.66 30.65
CA THR A 176 -5.44 16.00 30.61
C THR A 176 -4.85 16.29 31.99
N ASP A 177 -4.63 15.33 32.87
CA ASP A 177 -3.63 14.29 32.74
C ASP A 177 -3.82 13.27 33.89
N THR A 178 -3.44 12.01 33.66
CA THR A 178 -2.67 11.15 34.58
C THR A 178 -2.80 9.66 34.20
N GLY A 179 -1.79 9.17 33.50
CA GLY A 179 -1.60 7.75 33.21
C GLY A 179 -0.24 7.48 32.58
N LYS A 180 0.83 7.63 33.36
CA LYS A 180 2.21 7.15 33.10
C LYS A 180 2.23 5.87 32.28
N THR A 181 3.11 5.78 31.26
CA THR A 181 4.25 4.84 31.21
C THR A 181 4.97 4.87 29.85
N GLN A 182 6.24 5.32 29.93
CA GLN A 182 7.44 4.90 29.19
C GLN A 182 7.55 5.07 27.65
N ASN A 183 8.53 5.93 27.31
CA ASN A 183 9.65 5.64 26.42
C ASN A 183 9.31 5.31 24.96
N ILE A 184 9.52 6.26 24.05
CA ILE A 184 10.20 6.05 22.75
C ILE A 184 10.64 7.41 22.21
N LYS A 185 11.79 7.38 21.57
CA LYS A 185 12.63 8.47 21.06
C LYS A 185 11.89 9.51 20.22
N LYS A 186 12.49 10.71 20.28
CA LYS A 186 12.28 11.86 19.40
C LYS A 186 12.14 11.49 17.91
N GLU A 187 11.49 12.44 17.23
CA GLU A 187 11.80 12.89 15.87
C GLU A 187 10.94 12.29 14.75
N ASP A 188 9.80 12.92 14.51
CA ASP A 188 9.43 13.32 13.15
C ASP A 188 8.56 14.58 13.25
N SER A 189 9.22 15.74 13.16
CA SER A 189 8.53 17.02 13.00
C SER A 189 7.73 16.95 11.70
N SER A 190 6.50 17.47 11.68
CA SER A 190 5.66 17.57 10.47
C SER A 190 6.40 18.22 9.30
N ASP A 191 7.39 19.07 9.60
CA ASP A 191 8.25 19.74 8.62
C ASP A 191 9.23 18.78 7.90
N ALA A 192 9.68 17.71 8.57
CA ALA A 192 10.52 16.67 7.98
C ALA A 192 9.73 15.82 6.98
N GLN A 193 8.46 15.51 7.29
CA GLN A 193 7.57 14.78 6.38
C GLN A 193 7.24 15.58 5.12
N VAL A 194 7.00 16.89 5.27
CA VAL A 194 6.76 17.81 4.13
C VAL A 194 8.03 17.96 3.28
N SER A 195 9.21 18.07 3.92
CA SER A 195 10.50 18.14 3.21
C SER A 195 10.78 16.87 2.40
N LYS A 196 10.50 15.69 2.96
CA LYS A 196 10.69 14.41 2.27
C LYS A 196 9.73 14.22 1.09
N LEU A 197 8.51 14.73 1.20
CA LEU A 197 7.55 14.74 0.10
C LEU A 197 7.98 15.69 -1.02
N ARG A 198 8.50 16.86 -0.67
CA ARG A 198 9.03 17.85 -1.62
C ARG A 198 10.26 17.34 -2.37
N GLU A 199 11.16 16.63 -1.69
CA GLU A 199 12.32 15.98 -2.30
C GLU A 199 11.90 14.89 -3.30
N LYS A 200 10.92 14.04 -2.94
CA LYS A 200 10.38 13.03 -3.85
C LYS A 200 9.75 13.63 -5.10
N LEU A 201 9.01 14.73 -4.97
CA LEU A 201 8.43 15.45 -6.11
C LEU A 201 9.51 16.04 -7.02
N GLN A 202 10.60 16.58 -6.46
CA GLN A 202 11.73 17.06 -7.25
C GLN A 202 12.41 15.93 -8.03
N LEU A 203 12.59 14.75 -7.42
CA LEU A 203 13.17 13.59 -8.10
C LEU A 203 12.29 13.10 -9.25
N ILE A 204 10.97 13.04 -9.07
CA ILE A 204 10.03 12.69 -10.14
C ILE A 204 10.09 13.72 -11.28
N SER A 205 10.16 15.02 -10.94
CA SER A 205 10.28 16.08 -11.93
C SER A 205 11.58 16.03 -12.73
N ALA A 206 12.67 15.56 -12.12
CA ALA A 206 13.96 15.37 -12.80
C ALA A 206 13.96 14.12 -13.70
N LEU A 207 13.26 13.06 -13.31
CA LEU A 207 13.15 11.82 -14.09
C LEU A 207 12.16 11.93 -15.25
N THR A 208 11.16 12.80 -15.15
CA THR A 208 10.16 13.02 -16.21
C THR A 208 10.58 14.07 -17.24
N ASN A 209 11.65 14.84 -16.99
CA ASN A 209 12.20 15.83 -17.92
C ASN A 209 13.48 15.29 -18.58
N LYS A 210 13.34 14.31 -19.48
CA LYS A 210 14.43 13.91 -20.39
C LYS A 210 13.92 14.05 -21.82
N PRO A 211 14.48 14.94 -22.65
CA PRO A 211 14.21 14.90 -24.09
C PRO A 211 14.93 13.69 -24.68
N GLU A 212 14.22 12.91 -25.49
CA GLU A 212 14.81 11.91 -26.37
C GLU A 212 15.78 12.62 -27.33
N SER A 213 17.07 12.53 -27.05
CA SER A 213 18.13 12.92 -27.97
C SER A 213 18.92 11.68 -28.30
N ASN A 214 18.69 11.15 -29.51
CA ASN A 214 19.68 10.61 -30.47
C ASN A 214 18.96 9.79 -31.55
N ARG A 215 18.55 10.45 -32.65
CA ARG A 215 18.31 9.79 -33.96
C ARG A 215 18.76 10.75 -35.08
N PRO A 216 19.61 10.32 -36.03
CA PRO A 216 20.12 11.19 -37.11
C PRO A 216 19.07 11.43 -38.21
N PRO A 217 19.25 12.47 -39.04
CA PRO A 217 18.16 13.05 -39.81
C PRO A 217 17.93 12.32 -41.13
N GLU A 218 16.67 12.06 -41.45
CA GLU A 218 16.24 11.70 -42.80
C GLU A 218 15.14 12.66 -43.24
N THR A 219 15.26 13.08 -44.48
CA THR A 219 14.64 14.24 -45.12
C THR A 219 13.16 14.05 -45.46
N ALA A 220 12.41 15.15 -45.30
CA ALA A 220 11.23 15.61 -46.05
C ALA A 220 10.31 14.55 -46.72
N HIS A 221 9.03 14.51 -46.32
CA HIS A 221 7.92 15.14 -47.04
C HIS A 221 6.57 14.90 -46.33
N GLU A 222 5.65 15.81 -46.60
CA GLU A 222 4.32 16.06 -46.03
C GLU A 222 3.31 14.92 -46.29
N GLU A 223 2.37 14.67 -45.36
CA GLU A 223 0.92 14.87 -45.58
C GLU A 223 0.03 14.30 -44.46
N GLN A 224 -0.88 15.17 -44.01
CA GLN A 224 -2.29 14.97 -43.62
C GLN A 224 -2.75 13.77 -42.75
N VAL A 225 -3.17 14.15 -41.55
CA VAL A 225 -4.46 13.87 -40.88
C VAL A 225 -5.24 12.62 -41.35
N GLN A 226 -5.39 11.64 -40.46
CA GLN A 226 -6.66 10.92 -40.31
C GLN A 226 -6.81 10.24 -38.94
N SER A 227 -7.96 10.50 -38.33
CA SER A 227 -8.49 9.93 -37.09
C SER A 227 -8.51 8.40 -37.12
N PHE A 228 -8.08 7.76 -36.03
CA PHE A 228 -8.34 6.33 -35.81
C PHE A 228 -9.38 6.15 -34.70
N THR A 229 -10.63 5.89 -35.12
CA THR A 229 -11.57 5.12 -34.31
C THR A 229 -11.46 3.64 -34.69
N SER A 230 -11.26 2.79 -33.68
CA SER A 230 -11.72 1.39 -33.58
C SER A 230 -10.99 0.27 -34.35
N LYS A 231 -10.12 -0.49 -33.66
CA LYS A 231 -10.20 -1.97 -33.51
C LYS A 231 -9.17 -2.50 -32.48
N PRO A 232 -9.50 -3.47 -31.61
CA PRO A 232 -8.54 -4.04 -30.68
C PRO A 232 -7.75 -5.15 -31.39
N SER A 233 -6.45 -4.94 -31.64
CA SER A 233 -5.59 -5.94 -32.26
C SER A 233 -4.75 -6.67 -31.22
N ALA A 234 -5.08 -7.95 -31.08
CA ALA A 234 -4.26 -9.11 -30.70
C ALA A 234 -3.24 -9.01 -29.55
N LEU A 235 -3.54 -9.79 -28.50
CA LEU A 235 -2.63 -10.24 -27.45
C LEU A 235 -1.26 -10.72 -28.02
N PRO A 236 -0.13 -10.43 -27.35
CA PRO A 236 1.12 -11.12 -27.64
C PRO A 236 1.01 -12.58 -27.19
N LYS A 237 1.32 -13.51 -28.09
CA LYS A 237 1.44 -14.93 -27.77
C LYS A 237 2.63 -15.13 -26.82
N PHE A 238 2.33 -15.50 -25.58
CA PHE A 238 3.29 -16.11 -24.68
C PHE A 238 3.76 -17.46 -25.27
N PRO A 239 5.03 -17.88 -25.05
CA PRO A 239 5.39 -19.26 -25.29
C PRO A 239 4.48 -20.17 -24.45
N PRO A 240 4.14 -21.39 -24.92
CA PRO A 240 3.28 -22.29 -24.17
C PRO A 240 3.92 -22.50 -22.79
N SER A 241 3.24 -21.99 -21.77
CA SER A 241 3.54 -22.28 -20.39
C SER A 241 3.55 -23.79 -20.20
N LEU A 242 4.39 -24.24 -19.29
CA LEU A 242 4.46 -25.54 -18.64
C LEU A 242 3.08 -26.01 -18.11
N GLY A 243 2.13 -26.26 -19.03
CA GLY A 243 0.74 -26.64 -18.76
C GLY A 243 0.45 -28.10 -19.13
N ASP A 244 1.26 -28.70 -20.01
CA ASP A 244 1.07 -30.07 -20.48
C ASP A 244 1.25 -31.12 -19.36
N HIS A 245 1.99 -30.82 -18.29
CA HIS A 245 2.14 -31.74 -17.16
C HIS A 245 0.98 -31.67 -16.16
N ILE A 246 0.29 -30.53 -16.06
CA ILE A 246 -0.87 -30.39 -15.17
C ILE A 246 -2.08 -31.08 -15.80
N GLU A 247 -2.26 -30.99 -17.12
CA GLU A 247 -3.36 -31.66 -17.83
C GLU A 247 -3.30 -33.19 -17.74
N LYS A 248 -2.10 -33.76 -17.60
CA LYS A 248 -1.93 -35.21 -17.42
C LYS A 248 -2.38 -35.68 -16.03
N ALA A 249 -2.23 -34.83 -15.00
CA ALA A 249 -2.65 -35.14 -13.63
C ALA A 249 -4.18 -34.99 -13.44
N THR A 250 -4.85 -34.15 -14.23
CA THR A 250 -6.31 -33.98 -14.18
C THR A 250 -7.10 -35.21 -14.68
N GLN A 251 -6.45 -36.18 -15.33
CA GLN A 251 -7.07 -37.46 -15.75
C GLN A 251 -6.87 -38.60 -14.73
N LEU A 252 -6.04 -38.40 -13.71
CA LEU A 252 -5.78 -39.43 -12.70
C LEU A 252 -6.93 -39.49 -11.70
N ARG A 253 -7.35 -40.72 -11.34
CA ARG A 253 -8.42 -40.91 -10.37
C ARG A 253 -7.92 -40.41 -9.00
N PRO A 254 -8.68 -39.53 -8.31
CA PRO A 254 -8.32 -39.08 -6.97
C PRO A 254 -8.07 -40.27 -6.04
N ILE A 255 -7.02 -40.18 -5.25
CA ILE A 255 -6.64 -41.15 -4.25
C ILE A 255 -7.13 -40.64 -2.89
N SER A 256 -7.74 -41.53 -2.11
CA SER A 256 -8.09 -41.22 -0.73
C SER A 256 -6.89 -41.46 0.17
N LEU A 257 -6.41 -40.42 0.84
CA LEU A 257 -5.42 -40.56 1.90
C LEU A 257 -6.13 -40.66 3.26
N PRO A 258 -5.74 -41.63 4.12
CA PRO A 258 -6.31 -41.77 5.45
C PRO A 258 -6.23 -40.48 6.29
N GLY A 259 -7.37 -40.02 6.79
CA GLY A 259 -7.40 -38.84 7.66
C GLY A 259 -7.17 -37.50 6.96
N ILE A 260 -7.08 -37.46 5.63
CA ILE A 260 -7.01 -36.22 4.84
C ILE A 260 -8.21 -36.16 3.90
N SER A 261 -9.23 -35.39 4.28
CA SER A 261 -10.46 -35.21 3.50
C SER A 261 -10.65 -33.79 2.99
N ASN A 262 -9.87 -32.83 3.51
CA ASN A 262 -9.96 -31.43 3.12
C ASN A 262 -8.56 -30.78 3.08
N ILE A 263 -8.50 -29.58 2.51
CA ILE A 263 -7.25 -28.81 2.37
C ILE A 263 -6.61 -28.47 3.72
N GLY A 264 -7.40 -28.31 4.78
CA GLY A 264 -6.93 -28.08 6.15
C GLY A 264 -6.22 -29.29 6.74
N ASP A 265 -6.78 -30.49 6.57
CA ASP A 265 -6.13 -31.74 6.99
C ASP A 265 -4.78 -31.94 6.28
N LEU A 266 -4.70 -31.53 5.00
CA LEU A 266 -3.46 -31.57 4.24
C LEU A 266 -2.44 -30.56 4.76
N GLN A 267 -2.86 -29.37 5.17
CA GLN A 267 -1.96 -28.40 5.79
C GLN A 267 -1.42 -28.90 7.13
N ASP A 268 -2.28 -29.50 7.95
CA ASP A 268 -1.89 -30.09 9.23
C ASP A 268 -0.83 -31.19 9.06
N LEU A 269 -0.88 -31.97 7.98
CA LEU A 269 0.15 -32.95 7.64
C LEU A 269 1.54 -32.33 7.51
N PHE A 270 1.67 -31.28 6.71
CA PHE A 270 2.96 -30.60 6.47
C PHE A 270 3.47 -29.97 7.77
N HIS A 271 2.58 -29.33 8.54
CA HIS A 271 2.92 -28.74 9.83
C HIS A 271 3.42 -29.79 10.85
N LYS A 272 2.79 -30.97 10.91
CA LYS A 272 3.22 -32.07 11.79
C LYS A 272 4.60 -32.61 11.45
N THR A 273 5.00 -32.54 10.18
CA THR A 273 6.33 -32.96 9.72
C THR A 273 7.39 -31.87 9.87
N GLY A 274 7.01 -30.68 10.37
CA GLY A 274 7.91 -29.52 10.47
C GLY A 274 8.26 -28.89 9.12
N GLN A 275 7.56 -29.26 8.06
CA GLN A 275 7.70 -28.69 6.72
C GLN A 275 6.72 -27.50 6.56
N ASN A 276 7.15 -26.46 5.85
CA ASN A 276 6.24 -25.43 5.35
C ASN A 276 5.48 -25.94 4.11
N MET A 277 4.47 -25.20 3.64
CA MET A 277 3.70 -25.55 2.44
C MET A 277 4.54 -25.57 1.15
N ASP A 278 5.76 -25.02 1.21
CA ASP A 278 6.74 -25.01 0.13
C ASP A 278 7.73 -26.19 0.23
N GLY A 279 7.66 -26.94 1.34
CA GLY A 279 8.45 -28.14 1.59
C GLY A 279 7.90 -29.35 0.84
N LYS A 280 8.64 -30.46 0.89
CA LYS A 280 8.23 -31.73 0.29
C LYS A 280 8.30 -32.86 1.30
N LEU A 281 7.40 -33.83 1.16
CA LEU A 281 7.33 -35.00 2.02
C LEU A 281 7.69 -36.26 1.23
N THR A 282 8.57 -37.08 1.79
CA THR A 282 8.85 -38.42 1.29
C THR A 282 7.66 -39.35 1.55
N TYR A 283 7.51 -40.41 0.75
CA TYR A 283 6.50 -41.45 1.01
C TYR A 283 6.58 -42.00 2.43
N GLN A 284 7.80 -42.16 2.97
CA GLN A 284 8.02 -42.68 4.32
C GLN A 284 7.53 -41.72 5.41
N GLU A 285 7.71 -40.41 5.23
CA GLU A 285 7.22 -39.40 6.17
C GLU A 285 5.68 -39.37 6.20
N ILE A 286 5.05 -39.45 5.02
CA ILE A 286 3.59 -39.51 4.91
C ILE A 286 3.07 -40.83 5.52
N TRP A 287 3.73 -41.96 5.23
CA TRP A 287 3.42 -43.27 5.82
C TRP A 287 3.50 -43.26 7.35
N ASN A 288 4.54 -42.64 7.92
CA ASN A 288 4.71 -42.55 9.37
C ASN A 288 3.59 -41.76 10.05
N LEU A 289 2.95 -40.83 9.33
CA LEU A 289 1.86 -39.99 9.85
C LEU A 289 0.47 -40.60 9.64
N LEU A 290 0.21 -41.21 8.47
CA LEU A 290 -1.10 -41.76 8.11
C LEU A 290 -1.24 -43.26 8.44
N GLY A 291 -0.13 -43.97 8.64
CA GLY A 291 -0.11 -45.38 9.00
C GLY A 291 -0.44 -46.33 7.84
N SER A 292 -0.79 -47.58 8.15
CA SER A 292 -0.93 -48.69 7.20
C SER A 292 -2.10 -48.60 6.21
N ALA A 293 -2.94 -47.57 6.32
CA ALA A 293 -4.04 -47.35 5.38
C ALA A 293 -3.61 -46.55 4.14
N MET A 294 -2.32 -46.24 4.00
CA MET A 294 -1.77 -45.49 2.87
C MET A 294 -1.92 -46.28 1.56
N PRO A 295 -2.24 -45.62 0.44
CA PRO A 295 -2.19 -46.23 -0.89
C PRO A 295 -0.77 -46.69 -1.26
N GLU A 296 -0.68 -47.73 -2.10
CA GLU A 296 0.58 -48.25 -2.64
C GLU A 296 1.47 -47.13 -3.22
N PRO A 297 2.79 -47.19 -3.02
CA PRO A 297 3.72 -46.14 -3.45
C PRO A 297 3.72 -45.95 -4.97
N GLU A 298 3.36 -46.97 -5.75
CA GLU A 298 3.18 -46.90 -7.21
C GLU A 298 2.05 -45.94 -7.59
N ARG A 299 0.95 -45.92 -6.82
CA ARG A 299 -0.20 -45.05 -7.08
C ARG A 299 0.12 -43.60 -6.75
N LEU A 300 0.88 -43.36 -5.68
CA LEU A 300 1.26 -42.00 -5.30
C LEU A 300 2.30 -41.44 -6.28
N ARG A 301 3.18 -42.28 -6.83
CA ARG A 301 4.21 -41.89 -7.81
C ARG A 301 3.65 -41.30 -9.09
N GLU A 302 2.41 -41.62 -9.46
CA GLU A 302 1.73 -41.00 -10.61
C GLU A 302 1.52 -39.49 -10.42
N PHE A 303 1.56 -39.00 -9.17
CA PHE A 303 1.40 -37.60 -8.79
C PHE A 303 2.72 -36.89 -8.50
N ASP A 304 3.86 -37.59 -8.56
CA ASP A 304 5.19 -36.98 -8.50
C ASP A 304 5.51 -36.35 -9.85
N ALA A 305 5.20 -35.06 -10.00
CA ALA A 305 5.24 -34.37 -11.28
C ALA A 305 6.67 -34.07 -11.73
N ASP A 306 7.59 -33.87 -10.79
CA ASP A 306 9.00 -33.61 -11.07
C ASP A 306 9.93 -34.82 -10.88
N GLY A 307 9.38 -35.96 -10.44
CA GLY A 307 10.07 -37.24 -10.39
C GLY A 307 11.18 -37.30 -9.33
N ASP A 308 11.10 -36.44 -8.31
CA ASP A 308 12.14 -36.34 -7.27
C ASP A 308 11.91 -37.30 -6.09
N GLY A 309 10.85 -38.12 -6.14
CA GLY A 309 10.50 -39.09 -5.12
C GLY A 309 9.91 -38.47 -3.86
N ARG A 310 9.57 -37.19 -3.89
CA ARG A 310 8.94 -36.45 -2.78
C ARG A 310 7.73 -35.68 -3.28
N TYR A 311 6.75 -35.54 -2.41
CA TYR A 311 5.47 -34.96 -2.76
C TYR A 311 5.34 -33.58 -2.13
N SER A 312 5.16 -32.58 -2.98
CA SER A 312 4.81 -31.22 -2.59
C SER A 312 3.34 -31.12 -2.18
N PHE A 313 3.00 -30.02 -1.51
CA PHE A 313 1.62 -29.72 -1.13
C PHE A 313 0.69 -29.70 -2.35
N LEU A 314 1.16 -29.17 -3.49
CA LEU A 314 0.37 -29.06 -4.71
C LEU A 314 0.09 -30.44 -5.32
N GLU A 315 1.08 -31.32 -5.34
CA GLU A 315 0.95 -32.68 -5.88
C GLU A 315 -0.01 -33.53 -5.05
N LEU A 316 0.09 -33.46 -3.72
CA LEU A 316 -0.84 -34.17 -2.83
C LEU A 316 -2.25 -33.59 -2.88
N ARG A 317 -2.40 -32.28 -3.08
CA ARG A 317 -3.70 -31.66 -3.30
C ARG A 317 -4.36 -32.19 -4.57
N VAL A 318 -3.61 -32.31 -5.66
CA VAL A 318 -4.09 -32.91 -6.91
C VAL A 318 -4.41 -34.40 -6.71
N ALA A 319 -3.57 -35.14 -5.97
CA ALA A 319 -3.82 -36.53 -5.63
C ALA A 319 -5.15 -36.73 -4.88
N LEU A 320 -5.49 -35.81 -3.99
CA LEU A 320 -6.71 -35.84 -3.19
C LEU A 320 -7.96 -35.28 -3.91
N GLY A 321 -7.76 -34.49 -4.96
CA GLY A 321 -8.84 -33.80 -5.67
C GLY A 321 -9.53 -32.71 -4.85
N VAL A 322 -8.79 -32.04 -3.96
CA VAL A 322 -9.26 -30.95 -3.07
C VAL A 322 -8.68 -29.59 -3.40
#